data_AF-A0A1I2JE57-F1
#
_entry.id   AF-A0A1I2JE57-F1
#
_cell.length_a   1.000
_cell.length_b   1.000
_cell.length_c   1.000
_cell.angle_alpha   90.00
_cell.angle_beta   90.00
_cell.angle_gamma   90.00
#
_symmetry.space_group_name_H-M   'P 1'
#
loop_
_entity.id
_entity.type
_entity.pdbx_description
1 polymer ?
#
loop_
_entity_poly.entity_id
_entity_poly.type
_entity_poly.pdbx_seq_one_letter_code
_entity_poly.pdbx_strand_id
1 'polypeptide(L)'
;MMRKNHSIIRALQNCELFKHLPENELEVIASKVKMRQFFPDEVIVWQGNPSDSLFLVTNGIVTVKRIINENEEQILNYLMAGNTFGEIGILENKPRSATVAALSDVDVVVIRRADFIDILYQFPSVAIELAKMLGRYLVDSNRRRSRGNSNIKLILLFDVFGSLGATSVGISLAKVLHQRTKHKTVYTEYPVPQKLIADLHISRKEKIYQHPAGFDILLSQEERFFSDKVKTTMMLDTLINDYENIIITLNENIDENQDGIVDQDIAMMLDYAKQIIMFCPPEPSVWGHVEEIQKKLRKRIRTNETNIFTLINYCSKEYKDVAFPYPVDFQLPYLTAFPPLRDMHAKEVSIPTPLLDIFGTLADRLERTNNIAMYIPTTVDVDKQIDTTLYVEKTLKFFGERFGGATSKQAQGVWNSEQVGLVGETVFIVNSYVTQADLNKYLDEVIDYVKEIKVELKQEAMALEVNQKLTLI
;
A
#
# COMPACT_ATOMS: atom_id res chain seq x y z
N MET A 1 -4.29 -16.70 43.96
CA MET A 1 -3.93 -15.28 44.03
C MET A 1 -2.48 -15.03 43.58
N MET A 2 -1.47 -15.74 44.13
CA MET A 2 -0.06 -15.57 43.74
C MET A 2 0.23 -15.78 42.23
N ARG A 3 -0.34 -16.82 41.60
CA ARG A 3 -0.14 -17.13 40.17
C ARG A 3 -0.61 -16.01 39.22
N LYS A 4 -1.69 -15.31 39.60
CA LYS A 4 -2.30 -14.22 38.81
C LYS A 4 -1.52 -12.89 39.00
N ASN A 5 -0.90 -12.70 40.16
CA ASN A 5 -0.06 -11.54 40.41
C ASN A 5 1.28 -11.66 39.64
N HIS A 6 1.85 -12.86 39.62
CA HIS A 6 3.09 -13.13 38.89
C HIS A 6 2.94 -12.96 37.36
N SER A 7 1.77 -13.30 36.79
CA SER A 7 1.50 -13.04 35.37
C SER A 7 1.36 -11.55 35.04
N ILE A 8 0.76 -10.76 35.95
CA ILE A 8 0.64 -9.29 35.79
C ILE A 8 2.02 -8.63 35.87
N ILE A 9 2.84 -9.00 36.85
CA ILE A 9 4.20 -8.46 37.01
C ILE A 9 5.02 -8.71 35.75
N ARG A 10 4.98 -9.93 35.20
CA ARG A 10 5.67 -10.27 33.95
C ARG A 10 5.16 -9.44 32.76
N ALA A 11 3.85 -9.21 32.67
CA ALA A 11 3.29 -8.37 31.63
C ALA A 11 3.74 -6.90 31.75
N LEU A 12 3.79 -6.37 32.98
CA LEU A 12 4.30 -5.02 33.23
C LEU A 12 5.79 -4.92 32.88
N GLN A 13 6.62 -5.92 33.22
CA GLN A 13 8.05 -5.96 32.84
C GLN A 13 8.29 -5.90 31.33
N ASN A 14 7.41 -6.52 30.55
CA ASN A 14 7.50 -6.52 29.09
C ASN A 14 6.92 -5.25 28.44
N CYS A 15 6.23 -4.41 29.20
CA CYS A 15 5.68 -3.16 28.71
C CYS A 15 6.76 -2.07 28.72
N GLU A 16 6.89 -1.34 27.61
CA GLU A 16 7.88 -0.27 27.48
C GLU A 16 7.78 0.79 28.59
N LEU A 17 6.56 1.04 29.06
CA LEU A 17 6.25 2.02 30.09
C LEU A 17 6.80 1.66 31.48
N PHE A 18 6.95 0.36 31.78
CA PHE A 18 7.34 -0.13 33.11
C PHE A 18 8.62 -0.98 33.12
N LYS A 19 9.23 -1.24 31.96
CA LYS A 19 10.40 -2.13 31.79
C LYS A 19 11.64 -1.81 32.64
N HIS A 20 11.73 -0.58 33.17
CA HIS A 20 12.86 -0.11 33.98
C HIS A 20 12.59 -0.12 35.48
N LEU A 21 11.39 -0.50 35.91
CA LEU A 21 11.06 -0.59 37.32
C LEU A 21 11.56 -1.92 37.92
N PRO A 22 12.10 -1.90 39.15
CA PRO A 22 12.45 -3.12 39.86
C PRO A 22 11.18 -3.89 40.27
N GLU A 23 11.32 -5.20 40.50
CA GLU A 23 10.19 -6.11 40.75
C GLU A 23 9.31 -5.68 41.93
N ASN A 24 9.90 -5.15 43.01
CA ASN A 24 9.16 -4.64 44.17
C ASN A 24 8.25 -3.44 43.84
N GLU A 25 8.63 -2.59 42.90
CA GLU A 25 7.77 -1.47 42.44
C GLU A 25 6.66 -1.97 41.52
N LEU A 26 6.97 -2.97 40.68
CA LEU A 26 5.99 -3.63 39.83
C LEU A 26 4.93 -4.38 40.65
N GLU A 27 5.28 -4.94 41.81
CA GLU A 27 4.31 -5.52 42.75
C GLU A 27 3.31 -4.48 43.27
N VAL A 28 3.78 -3.27 43.59
CA VAL A 28 2.91 -2.15 44.00
C VAL A 28 1.94 -1.80 42.87
N ILE A 29 2.43 -1.70 41.64
CA ILE A 29 1.59 -1.42 40.47
C ILE A 29 0.59 -2.57 40.23
N ALA A 30 1.04 -3.82 40.28
CA ALA A 30 0.22 -5.00 40.06
C ALA A 30 -0.98 -5.07 41.04
N SER A 31 -0.84 -4.52 42.25
CA SER A 31 -1.94 -4.42 43.22
C SER A 31 -3.06 -3.45 42.82
N LYS A 32 -2.79 -2.49 41.93
CA LYS A 32 -3.72 -1.44 41.49
C LYS A 32 -4.43 -1.75 40.17
N VAL A 33 -4.12 -2.86 39.51
CA VAL A 33 -4.62 -3.16 38.15
C VAL A 33 -5.57 -4.36 38.10
N LYS A 34 -6.30 -4.50 36.99
CA LYS A 34 -7.22 -5.63 36.76
C LYS A 34 -7.01 -6.26 35.40
N MET A 35 -7.05 -7.58 35.33
CA MET A 35 -7.07 -8.30 34.05
C MET A 35 -8.49 -8.37 33.48
N ARG A 36 -8.64 -8.20 32.17
CA ARG A 36 -9.87 -8.47 31.40
C ARG A 36 -9.53 -9.25 30.14
N GLN A 37 -10.45 -10.10 29.73
CA GLN A 37 -10.36 -10.88 28.50
C GLN A 37 -11.44 -10.40 27.53
N PHE A 38 -11.12 -10.40 26.25
CA PHE A 38 -12.00 -10.08 25.13
C PHE A 38 -11.83 -11.12 24.03
N PHE A 39 -12.90 -11.38 23.29
CA PHE A 39 -12.93 -12.32 22.16
C PHE A 39 -12.90 -11.56 20.82
N PRO A 40 -12.57 -12.23 19.70
CA PRO A 40 -12.57 -11.60 18.38
C PRO A 40 -13.84 -10.78 18.11
N ASP A 41 -13.66 -9.63 17.48
CA ASP A 41 -14.68 -8.62 17.14
C ASP A 41 -15.31 -7.88 18.34
N GLU A 42 -14.97 -8.22 19.60
CA GLU A 42 -15.44 -7.46 20.76
C GLU A 42 -14.77 -6.08 20.85
N VAL A 43 -15.57 -5.05 21.05
CA VAL A 43 -15.07 -3.68 21.24
C VAL A 43 -14.66 -3.43 22.68
N ILE A 44 -13.39 -3.10 22.87
CA ILE A 44 -12.79 -2.81 24.18
C ILE A 44 -13.08 -1.36 24.60
N VAL A 45 -12.93 -0.41 23.68
CA VAL A 45 -13.32 0.99 23.88
C VAL A 45 -13.93 1.57 22.60
N TRP A 46 -14.92 2.45 22.77
CA TRP A 46 -15.57 3.15 21.66
C TRP A 46 -15.00 4.57 21.52
N GLN A 47 -14.81 5.01 20.27
CA GLN A 47 -14.56 6.41 19.94
C GLN A 47 -15.65 7.30 20.54
N GLY A 48 -15.26 8.46 21.08
CA GLY A 48 -16.18 9.42 21.69
C GLY A 48 -16.58 9.10 23.14
N ASN A 49 -16.31 7.89 23.65
CA ASN A 49 -16.56 7.59 25.06
C ASN A 49 -15.59 8.34 25.98
N PRO A 50 -15.93 8.54 27.27
CA PRO A 50 -14.99 9.09 28.25
C PRO A 50 -13.71 8.26 28.39
N SER A 51 -12.59 8.94 28.63
CA SER A 51 -11.27 8.30 28.83
C SER A 51 -10.97 8.10 30.32
N ASP A 52 -11.37 6.96 30.85
CA ASP A 52 -11.33 6.62 32.28
C ASP A 52 -10.23 5.62 32.66
N SER A 53 -9.62 4.95 31.68
CA SER A 53 -8.68 3.84 31.90
C SER A 53 -7.62 3.74 30.80
N LEU A 54 -6.42 3.30 31.19
CA LEU A 54 -5.34 2.86 30.32
C LEU A 54 -5.40 1.35 30.21
N PHE A 55 -5.08 0.82 29.04
CA PHE A 55 -5.03 -0.60 28.79
C PHE A 55 -3.63 -1.00 28.35
N LEU A 56 -3.13 -2.11 28.87
CA LEU A 56 -1.91 -2.78 28.41
C LEU A 56 -2.34 -4.13 27.84
N VAL A 57 -2.07 -4.36 26.55
CA VAL A 57 -2.29 -5.67 25.93
C VAL A 57 -1.23 -6.63 26.48
N THR A 58 -1.66 -7.78 26.94
CA THR A 58 -0.78 -8.82 27.53
C THR A 58 -0.75 -10.08 26.69
N ASN A 59 -1.79 -10.29 25.88
CA ASN A 59 -1.93 -11.37 24.92
C ASN A 59 -2.93 -10.93 23.83
N GLY A 60 -2.76 -11.46 22.62
CA GLY A 60 -3.62 -11.17 21.46
C GLY A 60 -3.31 -9.86 20.73
N ILE A 61 -4.15 -9.54 19.74
CA ILE A 61 -4.07 -8.30 18.94
C ILE A 61 -5.38 -7.52 19.05
N VAL A 62 -5.24 -6.20 19.16
CA VAL A 62 -6.35 -5.26 19.03
C VAL A 62 -6.15 -4.36 17.82
N THR A 63 -7.24 -4.04 17.14
CA THR A 63 -7.31 -3.02 16.08
C THR A 63 -7.70 -1.68 16.67
N VAL A 64 -6.97 -0.62 16.32
CA VAL A 64 -7.34 0.76 16.61
C VAL A 64 -7.92 1.35 15.33
N LYS A 65 -9.20 1.69 15.33
CA LYS A 65 -9.91 2.22 14.17
C LYS A 65 -10.63 3.52 14.50
N ARG A 66 -10.64 4.46 13.55
CA ARG A 66 -11.29 5.74 13.69
C ARG A 66 -12.34 5.90 12.62
N ILE A 67 -13.53 6.31 13.03
CA ILE A 67 -14.60 6.69 12.13
C ILE A 67 -14.26 8.11 11.65
N ILE A 68 -14.04 8.26 10.34
CA ILE A 68 -13.82 9.56 9.69
C ILE A 68 -15.18 10.18 9.37
N ASN A 69 -16.02 9.44 8.65
CA ASN A 69 -17.38 9.80 8.21
C ASN A 69 -18.31 8.59 8.41
N GLU A 70 -19.64 8.75 8.29
CA GLU A 70 -20.63 7.69 8.58
C GLU A 70 -20.39 6.35 7.85
N ASN A 71 -19.72 6.37 6.69
CA ASN A 71 -19.45 5.18 5.88
C ASN A 71 -17.96 4.82 5.77
N GLU A 72 -17.07 5.50 6.50
CA GLU A 72 -15.62 5.33 6.34
C GLU A 72 -14.93 5.11 7.69
N GLU A 73 -14.51 3.86 7.92
CA GLU A 73 -13.62 3.49 9.01
C GLU A 73 -12.18 3.43 8.50
N GLN A 74 -11.28 4.16 9.16
CA GLN A 74 -9.85 4.07 8.91
C GLN A 74 -9.18 3.31 10.05
N ILE A 75 -8.46 2.25 9.71
CA ILE A 75 -7.59 1.57 10.67
C ILE A 75 -6.34 2.42 10.88
N LEU A 76 -6.08 2.79 12.13
CA LEU A 76 -4.97 3.65 12.53
C LEU A 76 -3.75 2.86 12.97
N ASN A 77 -3.97 1.73 13.66
CA ASN A 77 -2.88 0.91 14.20
C ASN A 77 -3.38 -0.47 14.64
N TYR A 78 -2.45 -1.40 14.85
CA TYR A 78 -2.66 -2.67 15.53
C TYR A 78 -1.76 -2.71 16.76
N LEU A 79 -2.28 -3.21 17.89
CA LEU A 79 -1.51 -3.28 19.12
C LEU A 79 -1.50 -4.72 19.64
N MET A 80 -0.33 -5.17 20.07
CA MET A 80 -0.05 -6.51 20.55
C MET A 80 0.48 -6.51 21.98
N ALA A 81 0.78 -7.68 22.52
CA ALA A 81 1.33 -7.83 23.86
C ALA A 81 2.52 -6.89 24.12
N GLY A 82 2.47 -6.16 25.23
CA GLY A 82 3.44 -5.13 25.60
C GLY A 82 3.07 -3.71 25.18
N ASN A 83 2.14 -3.52 24.23
CA ASN A 83 1.64 -2.21 23.83
C ASN A 83 0.57 -1.69 24.79
N THR A 84 0.49 -0.36 24.90
CA THR A 84 -0.55 0.32 25.67
C THR A 84 -1.47 1.14 24.76
N PHE A 85 -2.71 1.36 25.20
CA PHE A 85 -3.64 2.29 24.55
C PHE A 85 -4.52 3.02 25.55
N GLY A 86 -4.97 4.20 25.15
CA GLY A 86 -5.87 5.05 25.92
C GLY A 86 -5.14 6.11 26.77
N GLU A 87 -3.82 6.20 26.65
CA GLU A 87 -2.92 7.12 27.34
C GLU A 87 -3.27 8.59 27.03
N ILE A 88 -3.47 8.94 25.76
CA ILE A 88 -3.73 10.33 25.36
C ILE A 88 -5.02 10.86 25.99
N GLY A 89 -6.10 10.09 25.90
CA GLY A 89 -7.40 10.50 26.44
C GLY A 89 -7.36 10.70 27.96
N ILE A 90 -6.55 9.91 28.67
CA ILE A 90 -6.30 10.12 30.09
C ILE A 90 -5.46 11.38 30.32
N LEU A 91 -4.36 11.59 29.62
CA LEU A 91 -3.53 12.77 29.87
C LEU A 91 -4.25 14.08 29.56
N GLU A 92 -5.01 14.14 28.46
CA GLU A 92 -5.71 15.35 28.02
C GLU A 92 -7.09 15.55 28.66
N ASN A 93 -7.60 14.53 29.37
CA ASN A 93 -8.98 14.50 29.85
C ASN A 93 -10.01 14.74 28.72
N LYS A 94 -9.78 14.09 27.57
CA LYS A 94 -10.65 14.16 26.39
C LYS A 94 -11.33 12.81 26.13
N PRO A 95 -12.44 12.79 25.37
CA PRO A 95 -13.03 11.55 24.88
C PRO A 95 -12.04 10.70 24.08
N ARG A 96 -12.31 9.39 23.99
CA ARG A 96 -11.53 8.44 23.18
C ARG A 96 -11.47 8.92 21.73
N SER A 97 -10.26 9.00 21.17
CA SER A 97 -10.02 9.45 19.80
C SER A 97 -10.33 8.38 18.74
N ALA A 98 -10.39 7.11 19.15
CA ALA A 98 -10.58 5.97 18.27
C ALA A 98 -11.28 4.83 19.03
N THR A 99 -11.88 3.92 18.27
CA THR A 99 -12.42 2.64 18.73
C THR A 99 -11.30 1.62 18.76
N VAL A 100 -11.26 0.78 19.79
CA VAL A 100 -10.32 -0.35 19.88
C VAL A 100 -11.11 -1.64 20.00
N ALA A 101 -10.90 -2.58 19.10
CA ALA A 101 -11.58 -3.87 19.05
C ALA A 101 -10.59 -5.03 19.06
N ALA A 102 -10.97 -6.15 19.65
CA ALA A 102 -10.17 -7.36 19.64
C ALA A 102 -10.20 -8.02 18.26
N LEU A 103 -9.02 -8.37 17.73
CA LEU A 103 -8.87 -9.09 16.46
C LEU A 103 -8.61 -10.59 16.67
N SER A 104 -8.20 -10.96 17.88
CA SER A 104 -8.02 -12.33 18.36
C SER A 104 -8.62 -12.46 19.77
N ASP A 105 -8.44 -13.60 20.44
CA ASP A 105 -8.55 -13.63 21.90
C ASP A 105 -7.52 -12.68 22.49
N VAL A 106 -7.96 -11.74 23.33
CA VAL A 106 -7.13 -10.65 23.87
C VAL A 106 -7.23 -10.63 25.38
N ASP A 107 -6.09 -10.59 26.06
CA ASP A 107 -6.00 -10.30 27.49
C ASP A 107 -5.39 -8.92 27.69
N VAL A 108 -6.04 -8.07 28.48
CA VAL A 108 -5.54 -6.74 28.84
C VAL A 108 -5.42 -6.56 30.35
N VAL A 109 -4.38 -5.83 30.76
CA VAL A 109 -4.31 -5.18 32.06
C VAL A 109 -5.00 -3.81 31.94
N VAL A 110 -5.93 -3.53 32.84
CA VAL A 110 -6.67 -2.26 32.92
C VAL A 110 -6.17 -1.48 34.14
N ILE A 111 -5.75 -0.25 33.91
CA ILE A 111 -5.31 0.71 34.92
C ILE A 111 -6.27 1.90 34.89
N ARG A 112 -6.98 2.19 35.97
CA ARG A 112 -7.89 3.35 35.99
C ARG A 112 -7.08 4.63 35.97
N ARG A 113 -7.70 5.71 35.48
CA ARG A 113 -7.10 7.06 35.43
C ARG A 113 -6.48 7.47 36.76
N ALA A 114 -7.23 7.37 37.86
CA ALA A 114 -6.74 7.80 39.17
C ALA A 114 -5.48 7.02 39.57
N ASP A 115 -5.53 5.69 39.44
CA ASP A 115 -4.40 4.81 39.73
C ASP A 115 -3.19 5.12 38.82
N PHE A 116 -3.43 5.41 37.54
CA PHE A 116 -2.38 5.74 36.59
C PHE A 116 -1.71 7.08 36.91
N ILE A 117 -2.49 8.11 37.25
CA ILE A 117 -1.96 9.40 37.66
C ILE A 117 -1.13 9.26 38.95
N ASP A 118 -1.61 8.47 39.92
CA ASP A 118 -0.85 8.17 41.15
C ASP A 118 0.47 7.45 40.83
N ILE A 119 0.46 6.49 39.90
CA ILE A 119 1.68 5.80 39.43
C ILE A 119 2.68 6.79 38.83
N LEU A 120 2.22 7.76 38.02
CA LEU A 120 3.10 8.77 37.41
C LEU A 120 3.73 9.69 38.46
N TYR A 121 3.01 10.06 39.52
CA TYR A 121 3.55 10.85 40.63
C TYR A 121 4.54 10.04 41.48
N GLN A 122 4.22 8.77 41.74
CA GLN A 122 5.02 7.91 42.59
C GLN A 122 6.30 7.42 41.91
N PHE A 123 6.25 7.18 40.60
CA PHE A 123 7.34 6.62 39.81
C PHE A 123 7.65 7.52 38.60
N PRO A 124 8.43 8.61 38.77
CA PRO A 124 8.73 9.55 37.68
C PRO A 124 9.42 8.95 36.46
N SER A 125 10.13 7.82 36.62
CA SER A 125 10.70 7.05 35.51
C SER A 125 9.64 6.60 34.50
N VAL A 126 8.43 6.24 34.97
CA VAL A 126 7.28 5.88 34.13
C VAL A 126 6.82 7.09 33.31
N ALA A 127 6.77 8.28 33.91
CA ALA A 127 6.40 9.51 33.21
C ALA A 127 7.43 9.88 32.11
N ILE A 128 8.72 9.64 32.36
CA ILE A 128 9.78 9.84 31.37
C ILE A 128 9.62 8.86 30.20
N GLU A 129 9.37 7.58 30.45
CA GLU A 129 9.14 6.59 29.38
C GLU A 129 7.86 6.89 28.60
N LEU A 130 6.79 7.35 29.27
CA LEU A 130 5.58 7.82 28.62
C LEU A 130 5.87 9.00 27.67
N ALA A 131 6.63 9.99 28.12
CA ALA A 131 7.01 11.14 27.30
C ALA A 131 7.85 10.72 26.09
N LYS A 132 8.80 9.79 26.26
CA LYS A 132 9.59 9.23 25.15
C LYS A 132 8.71 8.47 24.14
N MET A 133 7.78 7.66 24.63
CA MET A 133 6.84 6.89 23.81
C MET A 133 5.95 7.83 22.98
N LEU A 134 5.35 8.83 23.62
CA LEU A 134 4.53 9.84 22.92
C LEU A 134 5.37 10.68 21.95
N GLY A 135 6.61 11.02 22.31
CA GLY A 135 7.55 11.71 21.42
C GLY A 135 7.83 10.91 20.14
N ARG A 136 8.04 9.59 20.25
CA ARG A 136 8.18 8.71 19.08
C ARG A 136 6.89 8.70 18.24
N TYR A 137 5.73 8.51 18.87
CA TYR A 137 4.45 8.55 18.14
C TYR A 137 4.20 9.86 17.41
N LEU A 138 4.59 11.00 17.98
CA LEU A 138 4.50 12.30 17.32
C LEU A 138 5.45 12.39 16.14
N VAL A 139 6.70 11.94 16.28
CA VAL A 139 7.67 11.92 15.17
C VAL A 139 7.18 11.01 14.05
N ASP A 140 6.69 9.81 14.37
CA ASP A 140 6.19 8.86 13.39
C ASP A 140 4.91 9.36 12.71
N SER A 141 3.98 9.93 13.48
CA SER A 141 2.76 10.56 12.95
C SER A 141 3.08 11.76 12.05
N ASN A 142 4.06 12.58 12.42
CA ASN A 142 4.52 13.70 11.61
C ASN A 142 5.27 13.24 10.37
N ARG A 143 6.05 12.15 10.44
CA ARG A 143 6.64 11.51 9.26
C ARG A 143 5.55 10.99 8.32
N ARG A 144 4.51 10.35 8.84
CA ARG A 144 3.33 9.89 8.07
C ARG A 144 2.63 11.05 7.36
N ARG A 145 2.45 12.19 8.05
CA ARG A 145 1.84 13.41 7.46
C ARG A 145 2.76 14.13 6.48
N SER A 146 4.04 14.25 6.80
CA SER A 146 5.05 14.95 5.99
C SER A 146 5.44 14.17 4.74
N ARG A 147 5.30 12.84 4.73
CA ARG A 147 5.52 12.00 3.54
C ARG A 147 4.42 12.16 2.49
N GLY A 148 3.28 12.77 2.84
CA GLY A 148 2.13 12.87 1.94
C GLY A 148 1.58 11.48 1.60
N ASN A 149 0.30 11.39 1.34
CA ASN A 149 -0.37 10.12 1.04
C ASN A 149 -0.03 9.59 -0.38
N SER A 150 1.15 9.88 -0.96
CA SER A 150 1.28 9.95 -2.43
C SER A 150 2.46 9.23 -3.08
N ASN A 151 3.37 8.56 -2.36
CA ASN A 151 4.48 7.84 -3.04
C ASN A 151 4.70 6.38 -2.65
N ILE A 152 3.85 5.80 -1.81
CA ILE A 152 3.90 4.36 -1.51
C ILE A 152 3.34 3.59 -2.70
N LYS A 153 4.13 2.68 -3.23
CA LYS A 153 3.82 1.83 -4.39
C LYS A 153 3.93 0.39 -3.96
N LEU A 154 2.78 -0.19 -3.62
CA LEU A 154 2.65 -1.63 -3.47
C LEU A 154 2.44 -2.26 -4.85
N ILE A 155 3.38 -3.11 -5.24
CA ILE A 155 3.41 -3.86 -6.49
C ILE A 155 3.23 -5.34 -6.13
N LEU A 156 2.14 -5.93 -6.57
CA LEU A 156 1.87 -7.36 -6.39
C LEU A 156 2.28 -8.12 -7.64
N LEU A 157 3.16 -9.11 -7.50
CA LEU A 157 3.53 -10.03 -8.56
C LEU A 157 2.78 -11.35 -8.36
N PHE A 158 1.83 -11.64 -9.22
CA PHE A 158 1.08 -12.90 -9.22
C PHE A 158 1.77 -13.91 -10.14
N ASP A 159 2.38 -14.94 -9.57
CA ASP A 159 2.82 -16.11 -10.32
C ASP A 159 1.61 -17.04 -10.53
N VAL A 160 0.95 -16.94 -11.69
CA VAL A 160 -0.32 -17.64 -11.94
C VAL A 160 -0.16 -19.17 -11.86
N PHE A 161 1.06 -19.69 -12.05
CA PHE A 161 1.34 -21.13 -12.10
C PHE A 161 2.45 -21.59 -11.14
N GLY A 162 2.89 -20.72 -10.22
CA GLY A 162 3.83 -21.00 -9.12
C GLY A 162 5.25 -21.48 -9.50
N SER A 163 5.60 -21.46 -10.79
CA SER A 163 6.81 -22.10 -11.31
C SER A 163 7.50 -21.31 -12.44
N LEU A 164 7.14 -20.05 -12.61
CA LEU A 164 7.63 -19.23 -13.72
C LEU A 164 8.92 -18.48 -13.38
N GLY A 165 9.41 -18.55 -12.14
CA GLY A 165 10.58 -17.77 -11.69
C GLY A 165 10.24 -16.35 -11.27
N ALA A 166 9.04 -16.12 -10.74
CA ALA A 166 8.58 -14.83 -10.25
C ALA A 166 9.54 -14.22 -9.21
N THR A 167 10.18 -15.04 -8.38
CA THR A 167 11.20 -14.59 -7.42
C THR A 167 12.33 -13.80 -8.07
N SER A 168 12.89 -14.34 -9.14
CA SER A 168 13.99 -13.70 -9.85
C SER A 168 13.58 -12.38 -10.49
N VAL A 169 12.36 -12.35 -11.04
CA VAL A 169 11.77 -11.16 -11.64
C VAL A 169 11.53 -10.09 -10.58
N GLY A 170 10.97 -10.48 -9.43
CA GLY A 170 10.71 -9.58 -8.30
C GLY A 170 11.99 -8.95 -7.74
N ILE A 171 13.04 -9.74 -7.53
CA ILE A 171 14.36 -9.24 -7.08
C ILE A 171 14.98 -8.30 -8.13
N SER A 172 14.90 -8.67 -9.41
CA SER A 172 15.43 -7.84 -10.50
C SER A 172 14.70 -6.50 -10.60
N LEU A 173 13.37 -6.53 -10.47
CA LEU A 173 12.52 -5.35 -10.47
C LEU A 173 12.82 -4.46 -9.26
N ALA A 174 13.02 -5.04 -8.06
CA ALA A 174 13.39 -4.31 -6.85
C ALA A 174 14.69 -3.52 -7.05
N LYS A 175 15.71 -4.17 -7.63
CA LYS A 175 16.97 -3.52 -7.98
C LYS A 175 16.74 -2.36 -8.97
N VAL A 176 16.04 -2.59 -10.07
CA VAL A 176 15.84 -1.57 -11.11
C VAL A 176 15.02 -0.39 -10.58
N LEU A 177 13.95 -0.63 -9.84
CA LEU A 177 13.14 0.42 -9.21
C LEU A 177 13.97 1.23 -8.22
N HIS A 178 14.73 0.58 -7.34
CA HIS A 178 15.62 1.29 -6.41
C HIS A 178 16.65 2.14 -7.16
N GLN A 179 17.31 1.59 -8.18
CA GLN A 179 18.34 2.30 -8.94
C GLN A 179 17.81 3.52 -9.70
N ARG A 180 16.59 3.44 -10.24
CA ARG A 180 15.93 4.53 -10.98
C ARG A 180 15.31 5.58 -10.07
N THR A 181 14.54 5.16 -9.08
CA THR A 181 13.78 6.07 -8.20
C THR A 181 14.59 6.60 -7.03
N LYS A 182 15.65 5.89 -6.62
CA LYS A 182 16.40 6.11 -5.36
C LYS A 182 15.55 6.00 -4.09
N HIS A 183 14.31 5.56 -4.21
CA HIS A 183 13.41 5.33 -3.11
C HIS A 183 13.80 4.07 -2.33
N LYS A 184 13.40 4.01 -1.06
CA LYS A 184 13.62 2.84 -0.22
C LYS A 184 12.71 1.71 -0.71
N THR A 185 13.33 0.63 -1.19
CA THR A 185 12.65 -0.49 -1.85
C THR A 185 12.79 -1.77 -1.04
N VAL A 186 11.72 -2.56 -0.96
CA VAL A 186 11.71 -3.88 -0.33
C VAL A 186 11.07 -4.93 -1.23
N TYR A 187 11.62 -6.15 -1.18
CA TYR A 187 11.08 -7.34 -1.81
C TYR A 187 10.70 -8.40 -0.76
N THR A 188 9.59 -9.10 -0.94
CA THR A 188 9.24 -10.27 -0.13
C THR A 188 8.30 -11.24 -0.86
N GLU A 189 8.09 -12.41 -0.27
CA GLU A 189 7.20 -13.45 -0.77
C GLU A 189 6.11 -13.77 0.26
N TYR A 190 4.89 -13.96 -0.24
CA TYR A 190 3.72 -14.29 0.55
C TYR A 190 3.12 -15.64 0.11
N PRO A 191 2.64 -16.50 1.02
CA PRO A 191 2.57 -16.33 2.48
C PRO A 191 3.87 -16.63 3.23
N VAL A 192 4.79 -17.40 2.64
CA VAL A 192 5.99 -17.89 3.34
C VAL A 192 7.27 -17.66 2.53
N PRO A 193 8.19 -16.78 2.96
CA PRO A 193 9.48 -16.54 2.29
C PRO A 193 10.54 -17.60 2.60
N GLN A 194 10.17 -18.81 3.04
CA GLN A 194 11.14 -19.85 3.39
C GLN A 194 11.88 -20.40 2.17
N LYS A 195 11.19 -20.48 1.02
CA LYS A 195 11.81 -20.84 -0.26
C LYS A 195 12.84 -19.78 -0.66
N LEU A 196 12.49 -18.50 -0.50
CA LEU A 196 13.39 -17.37 -0.70
C LEU A 196 14.65 -17.45 0.19
N ILE A 197 14.52 -17.74 1.49
CA ILE A 197 15.68 -17.89 2.39
C ILE A 197 16.59 -19.04 1.92
N ALA A 198 16.01 -20.17 1.54
CA ALA A 198 16.74 -21.34 1.09
C ALA A 198 17.48 -21.06 -0.24
N ASP A 199 16.79 -20.46 -1.20
CA ASP A 199 17.32 -20.17 -2.54
C ASP A 199 18.45 -19.13 -2.48
N LEU A 200 18.34 -18.15 -1.59
CA LEU A 200 19.34 -17.09 -1.40
C LEU A 200 20.47 -17.44 -0.41
N HIS A 201 20.42 -18.61 0.24
CA HIS A 201 21.41 -19.07 1.23
C HIS A 201 21.62 -18.11 2.42
N ILE A 202 20.55 -17.45 2.85
CA ILE A 202 20.60 -16.44 3.92
C ILE A 202 20.46 -17.10 5.28
N SER A 203 21.08 -16.50 6.30
CA SER A 203 20.88 -16.91 7.68
C SER A 203 19.40 -16.82 8.07
N ARG A 204 18.80 -17.94 8.52
CA ARG A 204 17.42 -18.00 9.04
C ARG A 204 17.17 -17.09 10.26
N LYS A 205 18.20 -16.47 10.84
CA LYS A 205 18.08 -15.54 11.97
C LYS A 205 17.81 -14.10 11.55
N GLU A 206 18.04 -13.77 10.28
CA GLU A 206 17.84 -12.40 9.78
C GLU A 206 16.37 -12.16 9.48
N LYS A 207 15.81 -11.07 10.03
CA LYS A 207 14.44 -10.65 9.72
C LYS A 207 14.38 -9.90 8.38
N ILE A 208 15.35 -9.02 8.16
CA ILE A 208 15.51 -8.21 6.96
C ILE A 208 16.95 -8.39 6.50
N TYR A 209 17.12 -8.76 5.23
CA TYR A 209 18.42 -8.81 4.57
C TYR A 209 18.62 -7.53 3.75
N GLN A 210 19.69 -6.79 4.05
CA GLN A 210 20.07 -5.59 3.32
C GLN A 210 20.85 -5.99 2.08
N HIS A 211 20.21 -5.92 0.92
CA HIS A 211 20.82 -6.35 -0.33
C HIS A 211 21.89 -5.35 -0.78
N PRO A 212 23.09 -5.78 -1.23
CA PRO A 212 24.18 -4.88 -1.63
C PRO A 212 23.83 -3.89 -2.75
N ALA A 213 22.81 -4.21 -3.55
CA ALA A 213 22.30 -3.32 -4.60
C ALA A 213 21.40 -2.18 -4.09
N GLY A 214 21.20 -2.04 -2.77
CA GLY A 214 20.55 -0.90 -2.13
C GLY A 214 19.07 -1.06 -1.77
N PHE A 215 18.49 -2.25 -1.97
CA PHE A 215 17.13 -2.58 -1.56
C PHE A 215 17.14 -3.62 -0.43
N ASP A 216 16.02 -3.82 0.25
CA ASP A 216 15.90 -4.78 1.34
C ASP A 216 15.08 -6.01 0.92
N ILE A 217 15.35 -7.16 1.53
CA ILE A 217 14.55 -8.37 1.40
C ILE A 217 13.98 -8.73 2.77
N LEU A 218 12.66 -8.77 2.91
CA LEU A 218 12.01 -9.21 4.14
C LEU A 218 11.89 -10.74 4.14
N LEU A 219 12.50 -11.38 5.14
CA LEU A 219 12.68 -12.84 5.22
C LEU A 219 11.86 -13.51 6.33
N SER A 220 11.29 -12.74 7.26
CA SER A 220 10.57 -13.29 8.41
C SER A 220 9.22 -12.62 8.59
N GLN A 221 8.19 -13.43 8.86
CA GLN A 221 6.96 -12.99 9.51
C GLN A 221 7.05 -13.40 10.98
N GLU A 222 6.89 -12.44 11.89
CA GLU A 222 6.94 -12.70 13.31
C GLU A 222 5.69 -13.47 13.81
N GLU A 223 5.97 -14.38 14.75
CA GLU A 223 5.09 -14.99 15.76
C GLU A 223 4.21 -16.21 15.37
N ARG A 224 4.56 -17.36 15.97
CA ARG A 224 3.92 -18.69 15.85
C ARG A 224 2.49 -18.77 16.43
N PHE A 225 1.86 -17.63 16.71
CA PHE A 225 0.64 -17.58 17.53
C PHE A 225 -0.49 -16.72 16.93
N PHE A 226 -0.32 -16.17 15.73
CA PHE A 226 -1.30 -15.30 15.10
C PHE A 226 -2.00 -15.96 13.91
N SER A 227 -3.24 -15.54 13.62
CA SER A 227 -3.93 -15.90 12.39
C SER A 227 -3.26 -15.22 11.19
N ASP A 228 -3.42 -15.79 10.00
CA ASP A 228 -2.72 -15.33 8.79
C ASP A 228 -3.12 -13.89 8.41
N LYS A 229 -4.40 -13.54 8.58
CA LYS A 229 -4.90 -12.15 8.49
C LYS A 229 -4.12 -11.14 9.32
N VAL A 230 -3.82 -11.47 10.57
CA VAL A 230 -3.07 -10.57 11.46
C VAL A 230 -1.63 -10.43 10.95
N LYS A 231 -0.98 -11.55 10.61
CA LYS A 231 0.40 -11.54 10.11
C LYS A 231 0.53 -10.70 8.84
N THR A 232 -0.38 -10.91 7.88
CA THR A 232 -0.47 -10.13 6.64
C THR A 232 -0.60 -8.65 6.92
N THR A 233 -1.44 -8.30 7.89
CA THR A 233 -1.66 -6.91 8.25
C THR A 233 -0.46 -6.27 8.90
N MET A 234 0.15 -6.92 9.89
CA MET A 234 1.35 -6.41 10.55
C MET A 234 2.52 -6.26 9.58
N MET A 235 2.66 -7.22 8.65
CA MET A 235 3.63 -7.14 7.58
C MET A 235 3.37 -5.91 6.71
N LEU A 236 2.15 -5.72 6.23
CA LEU A 236 1.80 -4.56 5.40
C LEU A 236 2.02 -3.24 6.13
N ASP A 237 1.60 -3.10 7.39
CA ASP A 237 1.84 -1.87 8.16
C ASP A 237 3.34 -1.59 8.31
N THR A 238 4.14 -2.61 8.59
CA THR A 238 5.61 -2.47 8.65
C THR A 238 6.18 -2.00 7.31
N LEU A 239 5.78 -2.64 6.21
CA LEU A 239 6.29 -2.33 4.87
C LEU A 239 5.89 -0.91 4.43
N ILE A 240 4.62 -0.55 4.59
CA ILE A 240 4.06 0.75 4.21
C ILE A 240 4.68 1.89 5.03
N ASN A 241 5.05 1.64 6.29
CA ASN A 241 5.68 2.65 7.13
C ASN A 241 7.16 2.89 6.77
N ASP A 242 7.87 1.86 6.31
CA ASP A 242 9.33 1.91 6.13
C ASP A 242 9.81 2.01 4.68
N TYR A 243 8.95 1.74 3.70
CA TYR A 243 9.32 1.63 2.30
C TYR A 243 8.36 2.39 1.37
N GLU A 244 8.91 2.90 0.28
CA GLU A 244 8.17 3.62 -0.76
C GLU A 244 7.86 2.70 -1.93
N ASN A 245 8.77 1.79 -2.29
CA ASN A 245 8.51 0.74 -3.26
C ASN A 245 8.44 -0.61 -2.54
N ILE A 246 7.29 -1.28 -2.59
CA ILE A 246 7.06 -2.55 -1.92
C ILE A 246 6.67 -3.56 -2.99
N ILE A 247 7.48 -4.60 -3.17
CA ILE A 247 7.21 -5.68 -4.12
C ILE A 247 6.91 -6.95 -3.33
N ILE A 248 5.74 -7.52 -3.54
CA ILE A 248 5.32 -8.77 -2.93
C ILE A 248 5.00 -9.77 -4.03
N THR A 249 5.73 -10.89 -4.08
CA THR A 249 5.36 -12.02 -4.92
C THR A 249 4.38 -12.91 -4.16
N LEU A 250 3.26 -13.22 -4.79
CA LEU A 250 2.25 -14.13 -4.26
C LEU A 250 2.49 -15.52 -4.84
N ASN A 251 2.80 -16.47 -3.96
CA ASN A 251 3.17 -17.85 -4.31
C ASN A 251 1.99 -18.84 -4.28
N GLU A 252 0.76 -18.39 -3.98
CA GLU A 252 -0.41 -19.27 -3.90
C GLU A 252 -0.95 -19.63 -5.28
N ASN A 253 -1.22 -20.93 -5.48
CA ASN A 253 -2.01 -21.40 -6.61
C ASN A 253 -3.44 -20.91 -6.47
N ILE A 254 -3.94 -20.22 -7.49
CA ILE A 254 -5.35 -19.82 -7.57
C ILE A 254 -6.16 -21.10 -7.80
N ASP A 255 -6.67 -21.70 -6.73
CA ASP A 255 -7.35 -23.00 -6.78
C ASP A 255 -8.69 -22.92 -7.53
N GLU A 256 -8.96 -23.90 -8.39
CA GLU A 256 -10.09 -23.90 -9.35
C GLU A 256 -11.47 -24.10 -8.68
N ASN A 257 -11.50 -24.61 -7.44
CA ASN A 257 -12.73 -25.13 -6.81
C ASN A 257 -13.31 -24.25 -5.69
N GLN A 258 -12.74 -23.07 -5.42
CA GLN A 258 -13.33 -22.10 -4.49
C GLN A 258 -13.62 -20.80 -5.24
N ASP A 259 -14.83 -20.27 -5.10
CA ASP A 259 -15.25 -18.95 -5.62
C ASP A 259 -14.34 -17.78 -5.16
N GLY A 260 -13.40 -18.02 -4.23
CA GLY A 260 -12.45 -17.06 -3.71
C GLY A 260 -11.13 -17.06 -4.47
N ILE A 261 -11.00 -16.23 -5.50
CA ILE A 261 -9.68 -15.81 -6.04
C ILE A 261 -8.86 -15.02 -5.02
N VAL A 262 -9.46 -14.71 -3.87
CA VAL A 262 -8.89 -13.82 -2.90
C VAL A 262 -9.26 -14.38 -1.54
N ASP A 263 -8.35 -15.15 -0.94
CA ASP A 263 -8.37 -15.33 0.51
C ASP A 263 -8.53 -13.94 1.18
N GLN A 264 -9.19 -13.83 2.33
CA GLN A 264 -9.34 -12.56 3.05
C GLN A 264 -7.99 -11.83 3.20
N ASP A 265 -6.90 -12.57 3.25
CA ASP A 265 -5.55 -12.05 3.42
C ASP A 265 -5.03 -11.33 2.15
N ILE A 266 -5.23 -11.91 0.97
CA ILE A 266 -4.88 -11.28 -0.32
C ILE A 266 -5.77 -10.06 -0.56
N ALA A 267 -7.04 -10.10 -0.09
CA ALA A 267 -7.97 -9.00 -0.29
C ALA A 267 -7.43 -7.71 0.32
N MET A 268 -6.80 -7.81 1.48
CA MET A 268 -6.21 -6.65 2.14
C MET A 268 -5.02 -6.09 1.35
N MET A 269 -4.17 -6.94 0.76
CA MET A 269 -3.08 -6.47 -0.10
C MET A 269 -3.59 -5.78 -1.37
N LEU A 270 -4.67 -6.29 -1.96
CA LEU A 270 -5.29 -5.72 -3.15
C LEU A 270 -5.84 -4.30 -2.91
N ASP A 271 -6.34 -4.01 -1.70
CA ASP A 271 -6.83 -2.68 -1.34
C ASP A 271 -5.72 -1.60 -1.35
N TYR A 272 -4.47 -2.00 -1.10
CA TYR A 272 -3.31 -1.10 -1.12
C TYR A 272 -2.52 -1.15 -2.44
N ALA A 273 -2.77 -2.14 -3.30
CA ALA A 273 -2.00 -2.36 -4.51
C ALA A 273 -2.18 -1.20 -5.51
N LYS A 274 -1.07 -0.58 -5.92
CA LYS A 274 -1.06 0.40 -7.03
C LYS A 274 -0.84 -0.28 -8.38
N GLN A 275 -0.12 -1.39 -8.35
CA GLN A 275 0.21 -2.15 -9.56
C GLN A 275 0.10 -3.64 -9.27
N ILE A 276 -0.47 -4.37 -10.21
CA ILE A 276 -0.56 -5.83 -10.20
C ILE A 276 0.10 -6.31 -11.48
N ILE A 277 1.07 -7.20 -11.36
CA ILE A 277 1.76 -7.83 -12.49
C ILE A 277 1.38 -9.30 -12.48
N MET A 278 0.66 -9.73 -13.51
CA MET A 278 0.34 -11.13 -13.75
C MET A 278 1.45 -11.76 -14.57
N PHE A 279 2.09 -12.76 -13.99
CA PHE A 279 3.18 -13.48 -14.61
C PHE A 279 2.67 -14.79 -15.18
N CYS A 280 2.81 -14.97 -16.50
CA CYS A 280 2.18 -16.08 -17.23
C CYS A 280 3.16 -16.77 -18.19
N PRO A 281 2.99 -18.09 -18.45
CA PRO A 281 3.72 -18.78 -19.50
C PRO A 281 3.15 -18.37 -20.88
N PRO A 282 3.93 -18.50 -21.95
CA PRO A 282 3.48 -18.27 -23.31
C PRO A 282 2.66 -19.46 -23.84
N GLU A 283 1.67 -19.94 -23.09
CA GLU A 283 0.84 -21.08 -23.48
C GLU A 283 -0.59 -20.64 -23.83
N PRO A 284 -1.04 -20.77 -25.09
CA PRO A 284 -2.37 -20.27 -25.47
C PRO A 284 -3.55 -20.97 -24.76
N SER A 285 -3.36 -22.20 -24.30
CA SER A 285 -4.37 -23.01 -23.59
C SER A 285 -4.76 -22.38 -22.25
N VAL A 286 -3.83 -21.71 -21.57
CA VAL A 286 -4.05 -21.17 -20.23
C VAL A 286 -4.59 -19.74 -20.24
N TRP A 287 -4.69 -19.11 -21.43
CA TRP A 287 -5.09 -17.71 -21.53
C TRP A 287 -6.52 -17.44 -21.04
N GLY A 288 -7.45 -18.36 -21.30
CA GLY A 288 -8.82 -18.23 -20.78
C GLY A 288 -8.86 -18.14 -19.25
N HIS A 289 -7.96 -18.86 -18.56
CA HIS A 289 -7.82 -18.80 -17.11
C HIS A 289 -7.23 -17.45 -16.65
N VAL A 290 -6.22 -16.94 -17.36
CA VAL A 290 -5.64 -15.61 -17.09
C VAL A 290 -6.71 -14.51 -17.21
N GLU A 291 -7.54 -14.55 -18.26
CA GLU A 291 -8.65 -13.59 -18.43
C GLU A 291 -9.70 -13.68 -17.32
N GLU A 292 -9.98 -14.88 -16.82
CA GLU A 292 -10.90 -15.08 -15.70
C GLU A 292 -10.35 -14.48 -14.40
N ILE A 293 -9.07 -14.71 -14.11
CA ILE A 293 -8.38 -14.11 -12.95
C ILE A 293 -8.39 -12.58 -13.07
N GLN A 294 -8.05 -12.03 -14.24
CA GLN A 294 -8.12 -10.59 -14.48
C GLN A 294 -9.52 -10.02 -14.20
N LYS A 295 -10.56 -10.71 -14.66
CA LYS A 295 -11.95 -10.29 -14.45
C LYS A 295 -12.31 -10.30 -12.96
N LYS A 296 -11.88 -11.30 -12.20
CA LYS A 296 -12.12 -11.39 -10.76
C LYS A 296 -11.31 -10.37 -9.97
N LEU A 297 -10.03 -10.13 -10.32
CA LEU A 297 -9.22 -9.05 -9.73
C LEU A 297 -9.84 -7.68 -9.98
N ARG A 298 -10.28 -7.39 -11.21
CA ARG A 298 -10.95 -6.12 -11.57
C ARG A 298 -12.22 -5.84 -10.77
N LYS A 299 -12.90 -6.87 -10.25
CA LYS A 299 -14.07 -6.70 -9.36
C LYS A 299 -13.67 -6.32 -7.93
N ARG A 300 -12.42 -6.57 -7.53
CA ARG A 300 -11.94 -6.39 -6.15
C ARG A 300 -11.04 -5.18 -5.97
N ILE A 301 -10.30 -4.80 -7.01
CA ILE A 301 -9.44 -3.61 -7.00
C ILE A 301 -10.23 -2.34 -7.34
N ARG A 302 -9.71 -1.21 -6.90
CA ARG A 302 -10.16 0.11 -7.36
C ARG A 302 -9.62 0.32 -8.77
N THR A 303 -10.42 0.03 -9.80
CA THR A 303 -9.99 0.06 -11.21
C THR A 303 -9.39 1.38 -11.68
N ASN A 304 -9.63 2.48 -10.96
CA ASN A 304 -9.08 3.80 -11.28
C ASN A 304 -7.76 4.11 -10.54
N GLU A 305 -7.35 3.27 -9.58
CA GLU A 305 -6.16 3.46 -8.74
C GLU A 305 -5.12 2.33 -8.86
N THR A 306 -5.52 1.19 -9.42
CA THR A 306 -4.70 -0.01 -9.56
C THR A 306 -4.65 -0.45 -11.03
N ASN A 307 -3.46 -0.53 -11.62
CA ASN A 307 -3.31 -1.13 -12.95
C ASN A 307 -2.96 -2.63 -12.84
N ILE A 308 -3.39 -3.38 -13.84
CA ILE A 308 -3.01 -4.78 -14.04
C ILE A 308 -2.19 -4.85 -15.32
N PHE A 309 -0.98 -5.39 -15.24
CA PHE A 309 -0.10 -5.68 -16.37
C PHE A 309 0.06 -7.19 -16.55
N THR A 310 0.17 -7.65 -17.79
CA THR A 310 0.53 -9.02 -18.13
C THR A 310 1.98 -9.10 -18.59
N LEU A 311 2.76 -9.98 -17.95
CA LEU A 311 4.16 -10.25 -18.28
C LEU A 311 4.32 -11.72 -18.68
N ILE A 312 4.63 -11.97 -19.96
CA ILE A 312 4.86 -13.33 -20.48
C ILE A 312 6.32 -13.74 -20.33
N ASN A 313 6.56 -14.97 -19.87
CA ASN A 313 7.91 -15.49 -19.67
C ASN A 313 8.36 -16.56 -20.69
N TYR A 314 9.22 -16.18 -21.64
CA TYR A 314 9.83 -17.11 -22.59
C TYR A 314 11.17 -17.71 -22.10
N CYS A 315 11.60 -17.46 -20.86
CA CYS A 315 12.92 -17.89 -20.37
C CYS A 315 13.12 -19.42 -20.35
N SER A 316 12.06 -20.24 -20.33
CA SER A 316 12.22 -21.70 -20.46
C SER A 316 12.54 -22.10 -21.90
N LYS A 317 13.43 -23.08 -22.07
CA LYS A 317 13.82 -23.62 -23.38
C LYS A 317 12.63 -24.20 -24.15
N GLU A 318 11.63 -24.68 -23.41
CA GLU A 318 10.37 -25.23 -23.92
C GLU A 318 9.54 -24.18 -24.64
N TYR A 319 9.72 -22.91 -24.28
CA TYR A 319 8.93 -21.79 -24.78
C TYR A 319 9.61 -20.96 -25.85
N LYS A 320 10.90 -21.22 -26.14
CA LYS A 320 11.73 -20.38 -27.02
C LYS A 320 11.07 -20.02 -28.36
N ASP A 321 10.39 -20.98 -28.98
CA ASP A 321 9.81 -20.84 -30.32
C ASP A 321 8.27 -20.88 -30.31
N VAL A 322 7.64 -20.69 -29.14
CA VAL A 322 6.18 -20.73 -29.02
C VAL A 322 5.56 -19.41 -29.47
N ALA A 323 4.73 -19.45 -30.51
CA ALA A 323 3.97 -18.29 -30.95
C ALA A 323 2.82 -18.01 -29.98
N PHE A 324 2.74 -16.79 -29.45
CA PHE A 324 1.67 -16.36 -28.54
C PHE A 324 0.78 -15.31 -29.22
N PRO A 325 -0.50 -15.63 -29.50
CA PRO A 325 -1.34 -14.80 -30.37
C PRO A 325 -2.11 -13.70 -29.62
N TYR A 326 -1.95 -13.58 -28.29
CA TYR A 326 -2.72 -12.65 -27.47
C TYR A 326 -1.94 -11.35 -27.16
N PRO A 327 -2.64 -10.21 -27.02
CA PRO A 327 -2.00 -8.95 -26.65
C PRO A 327 -1.52 -9.01 -25.19
N VAL A 328 -0.25 -8.64 -24.96
CA VAL A 328 0.38 -8.63 -23.63
C VAL A 328 1.20 -7.37 -23.45
N ASP A 329 1.31 -6.90 -22.21
CA ASP A 329 1.98 -5.63 -21.91
C ASP A 329 3.50 -5.72 -22.04
N PHE A 330 4.06 -6.87 -21.64
CA PHE A 330 5.48 -7.13 -21.59
C PHE A 330 5.81 -8.60 -21.89
N GLN A 331 6.99 -8.84 -22.44
CA GLN A 331 7.50 -10.18 -22.77
C GLN A 331 8.96 -10.29 -22.33
N LEU A 332 9.28 -11.29 -21.51
CA LEU A 332 10.66 -11.66 -21.21
C LEU A 332 11.15 -12.64 -22.27
N PRO A 333 12.20 -12.32 -23.05
CA PRO A 333 12.70 -13.21 -24.10
C PRO A 333 13.40 -14.43 -23.51
N TYR A 334 13.52 -15.49 -24.32
CA TYR A 334 14.36 -16.63 -23.95
C TYR A 334 15.82 -16.20 -23.77
N LEU A 335 16.39 -16.54 -22.61
CA LEU A 335 17.79 -16.24 -22.28
C LEU A 335 18.50 -17.51 -21.85
N THR A 336 19.62 -17.81 -22.50
CA THR A 336 20.49 -18.94 -22.15
C THR A 336 21.23 -18.74 -20.84
N ALA A 337 21.35 -17.49 -20.37
CA ALA A 337 22.06 -17.11 -19.16
C ALA A 337 21.19 -16.17 -18.31
N PHE A 338 20.14 -16.71 -17.71
CA PHE A 338 19.52 -16.04 -16.56
C PHE A 338 20.33 -16.40 -15.31
N PRO A 339 20.81 -15.42 -14.52
CA PRO A 339 21.60 -15.73 -13.32
C PRO A 339 20.76 -16.61 -12.37
N PRO A 340 21.27 -17.76 -11.92
CA PRO A 340 20.52 -18.61 -11.02
C PRO A 340 20.25 -17.85 -9.71
N LEU A 341 19.12 -18.11 -9.06
CA LEU A 341 18.68 -17.43 -7.84
C LEU A 341 19.77 -17.29 -6.77
N ARG A 342 20.60 -18.33 -6.61
CA ARG A 342 21.77 -18.36 -5.72
C ARG A 342 22.80 -17.24 -5.97
N ASP A 343 22.91 -16.76 -7.21
CA ASP A 343 23.83 -15.69 -7.61
C ASP A 343 23.18 -14.31 -7.46
N MET A 344 21.86 -14.25 -7.21
CA MET A 344 21.12 -13.00 -7.00
C MET A 344 21.33 -12.40 -5.61
N HIS A 345 22.14 -13.04 -4.76
CA HIS A 345 22.57 -12.52 -3.46
C HIS A 345 23.94 -11.81 -3.51
N ALA A 346 24.63 -11.89 -4.66
CA ALA A 346 25.96 -11.34 -4.85
C ALA A 346 25.96 -9.82 -5.05
N LYS A 347 27.10 -9.18 -4.75
CA LYS A 347 27.33 -7.73 -4.87
C LYS A 347 26.99 -7.17 -6.26
N GLU A 348 27.10 -8.01 -7.29
CA GLU A 348 26.74 -7.72 -8.68
C GLU A 348 25.66 -8.70 -9.17
N VAL A 349 24.39 -8.40 -8.92
CA VAL A 349 23.30 -9.06 -9.66
C VAL A 349 23.43 -8.65 -11.12
N SER A 350 24.12 -9.43 -11.93
CA SER A 350 24.30 -9.16 -13.36
C SER A 350 22.99 -9.48 -14.08
N ILE A 351 22.15 -8.46 -14.26
CA ILE A 351 20.94 -8.56 -15.07
C ILE A 351 21.40 -8.42 -16.53
N PRO A 352 21.14 -9.40 -17.41
CA PRO A 352 21.42 -9.28 -18.83
C PRO A 352 20.84 -7.99 -19.43
N THR A 353 21.59 -7.32 -20.33
CA THR A 353 21.17 -6.06 -20.96
C THR A 353 19.75 -6.09 -21.55
N PRO A 354 19.32 -7.15 -22.26
CA PRO A 354 17.95 -7.22 -22.79
C PRO A 354 16.87 -7.15 -21.70
N LEU A 355 17.16 -7.66 -20.50
CA LEU A 355 16.24 -7.59 -19.36
C LEU A 355 16.28 -6.22 -18.69
N LEU A 356 17.43 -5.55 -18.65
CA LEU A 356 17.52 -4.19 -18.10
C LEU A 356 16.61 -3.22 -18.86
N ASP A 357 16.52 -3.34 -20.18
CA ASP A 357 15.65 -2.48 -21.00
C ASP A 357 14.17 -2.77 -20.73
N ILE A 358 13.79 -4.05 -20.63
CA ILE A 358 12.42 -4.47 -20.32
C ILE A 358 12.04 -4.04 -18.90
N PHE A 359 12.87 -4.33 -17.90
CA PHE A 359 12.64 -3.91 -16.52
C PHE A 359 12.67 -2.39 -16.37
N GLY A 360 13.47 -1.69 -17.17
CA GLY A 360 13.47 -0.24 -17.25
C GLY A 360 12.13 0.31 -17.76
N THR A 361 11.63 -0.26 -18.86
CA THR A 361 10.33 0.11 -19.43
C THR A 361 9.19 -0.25 -18.46
N LEU A 362 9.26 -1.42 -17.81
CA LEU A 362 8.31 -1.85 -16.81
C LEU A 362 8.32 -0.89 -15.62
N ALA A 363 9.50 -0.54 -15.07
CA ALA A 363 9.64 0.46 -14.03
C ALA A 363 9.01 1.80 -14.44
N ASP A 364 9.29 2.29 -15.64
CA ASP A 364 8.72 3.55 -16.13
C ASP A 364 7.19 3.49 -16.24
N ARG A 365 6.60 2.35 -16.63
CA ARG A 365 5.14 2.16 -16.62
C ARG A 365 4.59 2.06 -15.20
N LEU A 366 5.27 1.38 -14.29
CA LEU A 366 4.86 1.24 -12.89
C LEU A 366 4.88 2.59 -12.15
N GLU A 367 5.74 3.52 -12.57
CA GLU A 367 5.82 4.88 -12.04
C GLU A 367 4.64 5.77 -12.46
N ARG A 368 3.96 5.45 -13.59
CA ARG A 368 2.81 6.20 -14.12
C ARG A 368 1.52 5.84 -13.39
N THR A 369 1.46 6.24 -12.13
CA THR A 369 0.32 6.01 -11.22
C THR A 369 -0.69 7.16 -11.21
N ASN A 370 -0.34 8.30 -11.81
CA ASN A 370 -1.22 9.45 -11.88
C ASN A 370 -1.90 9.51 -13.26
N ASN A 371 -3.09 10.11 -13.29
CA ASN A 371 -3.84 10.37 -14.51
C ASN A 371 -4.12 11.86 -14.61
N ILE A 372 -3.92 12.42 -15.81
CA ILE A 372 -4.35 13.75 -16.17
C ILE A 372 -5.25 13.69 -17.39
N ALA A 373 -6.39 14.37 -17.33
CA ALA A 373 -7.35 14.42 -18.43
C ALA A 373 -7.86 15.83 -18.66
N MET A 374 -7.82 16.28 -19.91
CA MET A 374 -8.37 17.55 -20.36
C MET A 374 -9.66 17.29 -21.13
N TYR A 375 -10.71 18.04 -20.80
CA TYR A 375 -12.01 17.95 -21.44
C TYR A 375 -12.11 19.06 -22.48
N ILE A 376 -12.14 18.66 -23.74
CA ILE A 376 -12.23 19.56 -24.88
C ILE A 376 -13.70 19.59 -25.32
N PRO A 377 -14.38 20.74 -25.25
CA PRO A 377 -15.77 20.85 -25.66
C PRO A 377 -15.91 20.65 -27.17
N THR A 378 -17.12 20.36 -27.64
CA THR A 378 -17.44 20.42 -29.09
C THR A 378 -18.14 21.72 -29.45
N THR A 379 -18.07 22.72 -28.57
CA THR A 379 -18.67 24.03 -28.73
C THR A 379 -17.66 25.17 -28.63
N VAL A 380 -18.04 26.32 -29.19
CA VAL A 380 -17.39 27.62 -29.08
C VAL A 380 -18.42 28.65 -28.61
N ASP A 381 -18.01 29.74 -27.98
CA ASP A 381 -18.94 30.74 -27.42
C ASP A 381 -20.00 30.06 -26.52
N VAL A 382 -19.56 29.14 -25.65
CA VAL A 382 -20.37 28.35 -24.70
C VAL A 382 -21.21 27.22 -25.31
N ASP A 383 -21.95 27.43 -26.40
CA ASP A 383 -22.93 26.44 -26.89
C ASP A 383 -22.97 26.21 -28.41
N LYS A 384 -22.17 26.95 -29.19
CA LYS A 384 -22.19 26.83 -30.65
C LYS A 384 -21.31 25.69 -31.11
N GLN A 385 -21.88 24.67 -31.74
CA GLN A 385 -21.11 23.52 -32.21
C GLN A 385 -20.03 23.88 -33.22
N ILE A 386 -18.85 23.32 -33.02
CA ILE A 386 -17.71 23.40 -33.94
C ILE A 386 -16.99 22.06 -34.02
N ASP A 387 -16.22 21.87 -35.10
CA ASP A 387 -15.28 20.76 -35.18
C ASP A 387 -14.04 21.06 -34.34
N THR A 388 -13.92 20.37 -33.19
CA THR A 388 -12.77 20.50 -32.29
C THR A 388 -11.67 19.46 -32.53
N THR A 389 -11.70 18.72 -33.64
CA THR A 389 -10.69 17.69 -33.95
C THR A 389 -9.26 18.24 -33.89
N LEU A 390 -9.04 19.45 -34.40
CA LEU A 390 -7.73 20.12 -34.34
C LEU A 390 -7.24 20.33 -32.90
N TYR A 391 -8.14 20.67 -31.98
CA TYR A 391 -7.81 20.86 -30.56
C TYR A 391 -7.48 19.53 -29.91
N VAL A 392 -8.24 18.48 -30.21
CA VAL A 392 -7.98 17.12 -29.75
C VAL A 392 -6.59 16.65 -30.21
N GLU A 393 -6.24 16.82 -31.49
CA GLU A 393 -4.92 16.46 -32.02
C GLU A 393 -3.78 17.27 -31.40
N LYS A 394 -3.98 18.59 -31.23
CA LYS A 394 -3.02 19.45 -30.54
C LYS A 394 -2.79 18.99 -29.10
N THR A 395 -3.84 18.67 -28.36
CA THR A 395 -3.72 18.22 -26.96
C THR A 395 -3.11 16.83 -26.86
N LEU A 396 -3.47 15.92 -27.77
CA LEU A 396 -2.82 14.60 -27.87
C LEU A 396 -1.32 14.72 -28.07
N LYS A 397 -0.88 15.62 -28.97
CA LYS A 397 0.54 15.89 -29.18
C LYS A 397 1.19 16.55 -27.96
N PHE A 398 0.53 17.54 -27.37
CA PHE A 398 1.02 18.26 -26.19
C PHE A 398 1.26 17.34 -24.99
N PHE A 399 0.31 16.43 -24.70
CA PHE A 399 0.46 15.40 -23.68
C PHE A 399 1.47 14.33 -24.11
N GLY A 400 1.48 13.93 -25.38
CA GLY A 400 2.43 12.96 -25.92
C GLY A 400 3.90 13.39 -25.74
N GLU A 401 4.20 14.66 -25.98
CA GLU A 401 5.56 15.22 -25.83
C GLU A 401 6.01 15.31 -24.36
N ARG A 402 5.09 15.52 -23.42
CA ARG A 402 5.41 15.68 -21.98
C ARG A 402 5.38 14.37 -21.20
N PHE A 403 4.45 13.49 -21.54
CA PHE A 403 4.12 12.30 -20.77
C PHE A 403 4.37 10.99 -21.52
N GLY A 404 4.82 11.08 -22.79
CA GLY A 404 5.18 9.93 -23.62
C GLY A 404 4.00 9.19 -24.26
N GLY A 405 2.78 9.71 -24.12
CA GLY A 405 1.59 9.16 -24.78
C GLY A 405 0.29 9.80 -24.30
N ALA A 406 -0.75 9.77 -25.12
CA ALA A 406 -2.08 10.26 -24.78
C ALA A 406 -3.14 9.54 -25.63
N THR A 407 -4.35 9.43 -25.10
CA THR A 407 -5.50 8.90 -25.82
C THR A 407 -6.67 9.85 -25.74
N SER A 408 -7.62 9.75 -26.67
CA SER A 408 -8.85 10.52 -26.64
C SER A 408 -10.06 9.60 -26.70
N LYS A 409 -11.15 10.00 -26.05
CA LYS A 409 -12.46 9.37 -26.16
C LYS A 409 -13.55 10.41 -26.12
N GLN A 410 -14.67 10.13 -26.78
CA GLN A 410 -15.84 11.00 -26.74
C GLN A 410 -16.72 10.65 -25.53
N ALA A 411 -17.28 11.66 -24.88
CA ALA A 411 -18.18 11.54 -23.73
C ALA A 411 -19.27 12.62 -23.79
N GLN A 412 -20.34 12.45 -23.02
CA GLN A 412 -21.33 13.51 -22.80
C GLN A 412 -21.08 14.16 -21.44
N GLY A 413 -20.99 15.48 -21.42
CA GLY A 413 -20.82 16.30 -20.23
C GLY A 413 -22.02 17.20 -20.01
N VAL A 414 -22.29 17.52 -18.75
CA VAL A 414 -23.28 18.54 -18.37
C VAL A 414 -22.65 19.43 -17.30
N TRP A 415 -22.74 20.74 -17.46
CA TRP A 415 -22.25 21.71 -16.50
C TRP A 415 -23.17 22.93 -16.46
N ASN A 416 -22.96 23.78 -15.47
CA ASN A 416 -23.76 24.98 -15.27
C ASN A 416 -22.92 26.21 -15.65
N SER A 417 -23.36 26.94 -16.69
CA SER A 417 -22.80 28.23 -17.10
C SER A 417 -23.50 29.37 -16.36
N GLU A 418 -22.75 30.39 -15.95
CA GLU A 418 -23.34 31.62 -15.39
C GLU A 418 -24.12 32.42 -16.44
N GLN A 419 -23.80 32.25 -17.72
CA GLN A 419 -24.43 32.99 -18.83
C GLN A 419 -25.69 32.34 -19.37
N VAL A 420 -25.69 31.01 -19.50
CA VAL A 420 -26.73 30.27 -20.25
C VAL A 420 -27.44 29.21 -19.41
N GLY A 421 -27.01 28.97 -18.17
CA GLY A 421 -27.55 27.95 -17.28
C GLY A 421 -27.00 26.55 -17.57
N LEU A 422 -27.81 25.51 -17.40
CA LEU A 422 -27.38 24.12 -17.58
C LEU A 422 -27.13 23.82 -19.06
N VAL A 423 -25.88 23.52 -19.41
CA VAL A 423 -25.45 23.15 -20.77
C VAL A 423 -25.08 21.68 -20.78
N GLY A 424 -25.65 20.92 -21.72
CA GLY A 424 -25.26 19.54 -22.00
C GLY A 424 -24.60 19.46 -23.37
N GLU A 425 -23.37 18.97 -23.43
CA GLU A 425 -22.63 18.84 -24.69
C GLU A 425 -21.86 17.54 -24.80
N THR A 426 -21.42 17.26 -26.01
CA THR A 426 -20.45 16.21 -26.27
C THR A 426 -19.04 16.78 -26.07
N VAL A 427 -18.20 16.11 -25.31
CA VAL A 427 -16.82 16.50 -25.04
C VAL A 427 -15.86 15.40 -25.48
N PHE A 428 -14.65 15.78 -25.87
CA PHE A 428 -13.54 14.88 -26.03
C PHE A 428 -12.68 14.91 -24.78
N ILE A 429 -12.50 13.75 -24.16
CA ILE A 429 -11.61 13.58 -23.01
C ILE A 429 -10.27 13.11 -23.55
N VAL A 430 -9.27 13.99 -23.51
CA VAL A 430 -7.88 13.65 -23.83
C VAL A 430 -7.16 13.34 -22.53
N ASN A 431 -6.70 12.10 -22.35
CA ASN A 431 -6.07 11.66 -21.11
C ASN A 431 -4.67 11.08 -21.33
N SER A 432 -3.86 11.15 -20.28
CA SER A 432 -2.51 10.59 -20.24
C SER A 432 -2.20 10.06 -18.83
N TYR A 433 -1.45 8.96 -18.79
CA TYR A 433 -0.90 8.42 -17.55
C TYR A 433 0.50 8.97 -17.34
N VAL A 434 0.74 9.53 -16.16
CA VAL A 434 1.90 10.38 -15.88
C VAL A 434 2.61 9.93 -14.61
N THR A 435 3.93 10.10 -14.58
CA THR A 435 4.69 9.91 -13.34
C THR A 435 4.42 11.07 -12.38
N GLN A 436 4.62 10.88 -11.08
CA GLN A 436 4.49 11.99 -10.12
C GLN A 436 5.48 13.12 -10.41
N ALA A 437 6.69 12.77 -10.86
CA ALA A 437 7.73 13.74 -11.18
C ALA A 437 7.34 14.59 -12.40
N ASP A 438 6.87 13.97 -13.47
CA ASP A 438 6.44 14.68 -14.68
C ASP A 438 5.16 15.48 -14.43
N LEU A 439 4.23 14.96 -13.62
CA LEU A 439 3.06 15.73 -13.19
C LEU A 439 3.50 16.99 -12.45
N ASN A 440 4.35 16.88 -11.42
CA ASN A 440 4.83 18.04 -10.69
C ASN A 440 5.62 19.01 -11.58
N LYS A 441 6.35 18.50 -12.57
CA LYS A 441 7.17 19.31 -13.48
C LYS A 441 6.32 20.10 -14.49
N TYR A 442 5.28 19.46 -15.06
CA TYR A 442 4.54 20.02 -16.20
C TYR A 442 3.12 20.48 -15.83
N LEU A 443 2.63 20.30 -14.60
CA LEU A 443 1.26 20.65 -14.23
C LEU A 443 0.95 22.14 -14.48
N ASP A 444 1.86 23.04 -14.13
CA ASP A 444 1.68 24.48 -14.37
C ASP A 444 1.61 24.78 -15.88
N GLU A 445 2.45 24.14 -16.70
CA GLU A 445 2.39 24.26 -18.16
C GLU A 445 1.08 23.72 -18.74
N VAL A 446 0.55 22.62 -18.20
CA VAL A 446 -0.74 22.07 -18.62
C VAL A 446 -1.87 23.04 -18.26
N ILE A 447 -1.84 23.63 -17.07
CA ILE A 447 -2.83 24.63 -16.64
C ILE A 447 -2.80 25.84 -17.57
N ASP A 448 -1.63 26.35 -17.92
CA ASP A 448 -1.51 27.47 -18.85
C ASP A 448 -1.98 27.12 -20.26
N TYR A 449 -1.65 25.92 -20.74
CA TYR A 449 -2.18 25.41 -22.01
C TYR A 449 -3.72 25.31 -22.01
N VAL A 450 -4.34 24.84 -20.92
CA VAL A 450 -5.81 24.80 -20.79
C VAL A 450 -6.40 26.21 -20.84
N LYS A 451 -5.78 27.21 -20.19
CA LYS A 451 -6.21 28.61 -20.27
C LYS A 451 -6.13 29.16 -21.69
N GLU A 452 -5.09 28.82 -22.44
CA GLU A 452 -4.95 29.24 -23.85
C GLU A 452 -6.08 28.68 -24.70
N ILE A 453 -6.35 27.37 -24.62
CA ILE A 453 -7.45 26.74 -25.38
C ILE A 453 -8.81 27.30 -24.97
N LYS A 454 -9.02 27.56 -23.68
CA LYS A 454 -10.24 28.20 -23.16
C LYS A 454 -10.50 29.56 -23.82
N VAL A 455 -9.46 30.39 -23.97
CA VAL A 455 -9.56 31.71 -24.62
C VAL A 455 -9.83 31.55 -26.11
N GLU A 456 -9.15 30.62 -26.79
CA GLU A 456 -9.39 30.36 -28.23
C GLU A 456 -10.83 29.90 -28.50
N LEU A 457 -11.36 29.00 -27.65
CA LEU A 457 -12.72 28.49 -27.74
C LEU A 457 -13.78 29.42 -27.12
N LYS A 458 -13.35 30.52 -26.49
CA LYS A 458 -14.19 31.49 -25.77
C LYS A 458 -15.14 30.82 -24.78
N GLN A 459 -14.59 29.88 -24.02
CA GLN A 459 -15.32 29.13 -23.00
C GLN A 459 -15.23 29.84 -21.66
N GLU A 460 -16.31 29.77 -20.89
CA GLU A 460 -16.36 30.30 -19.52
C GLU A 460 -15.42 29.53 -18.59
N ALA A 461 -15.38 28.21 -18.78
CA ALA A 461 -14.50 27.30 -18.06
C ALA A 461 -14.12 26.10 -18.93
N MET A 462 -12.96 25.51 -18.64
CA MET A 462 -12.58 24.20 -19.18
C MET A 462 -12.24 23.23 -18.05
N ALA A 463 -12.65 21.97 -18.18
CA ALA A 463 -12.37 20.98 -17.14
C ALA A 463 -10.99 20.32 -17.34
N LEU A 464 -10.19 20.36 -16.28
CA LEU A 464 -8.97 19.58 -16.11
C LEU A 464 -9.15 18.64 -14.93
N GLU A 465 -8.95 17.35 -15.15
CA GLU A 465 -9.00 16.32 -14.13
C GLU A 465 -7.59 15.81 -13.83
N VAL A 466 -7.21 15.83 -12.56
CA VAL A 466 -5.97 15.21 -12.06
C VAL A 466 -6.36 14.20 -11.00
N ASN A 467 -6.04 12.92 -11.21
CA ASN A 467 -6.37 11.82 -10.31
C ASN A 467 -7.84 11.82 -9.87
N GLN A 468 -8.77 11.89 -10.82
CA GLN A 468 -10.23 11.96 -10.60
C GLN A 468 -10.73 13.21 -9.86
N LYS A 469 -9.86 14.17 -9.56
CA LYS A 469 -10.26 15.48 -9.06
C LYS A 469 -10.41 16.44 -10.23
N LEU A 470 -11.66 16.66 -10.61
CA LEU A 470 -12.02 17.61 -11.67
C LEU A 470 -11.94 19.05 -11.13
N THR A 471 -11.24 19.90 -11.87
CA THR A 471 -11.09 21.34 -11.61
C THR A 471 -11.51 22.09 -12.86
N LEU A 472 -12.33 23.13 -12.67
CA LEU A 472 -12.71 24.04 -13.75
C LEU A 472 -11.70 25.19 -13.79
N ILE A 473 -11.04 25.36 -14.93
CA ILE A 473 -10.00 26.37 -15.21
C ILE A 473 -10.59 27.54 -15.99
#